data_AF-A0A088EXE3-F1
#
_entry.id   AF-A0A088EXE3-F1
#
_cell.length_a   1.000
_cell.length_b   1.000
_cell.length_c   1.000
_cell.angle_alpha   90.00
_cell.angle_beta   90.00
_cell.angle_gamma   90.00
#
_symmetry.space_group_name_H-M   'P 1'
#
loop_
_entity.id
_entity.type
_entity.pdbx_description
1 polymer ?
#
loop_
_entity_poly.entity_id
_entity_poly.type
_entity_poly.pdbx_seq_one_letter_code
_entity_poly.pdbx_strand_id
1 'polypeptide(L)' 'MNTAQEKRSQMLSLVEKWRGSGKTQQEFCSFHGIKIITLSYWIGVSKEEKSSSGFIKVLPINNTIQKID' A
#
# COMPACT_ATOMS: atom_id res chain seq x y z
N MET A 1 6.46 24.65 -10.05
CA MET A 1 5.91 23.54 -10.86
C MET A 1 5.67 22.38 -9.91
N ASN A 2 4.42 21.95 -9.69
CA ASN A 2 4.15 20.73 -8.93
C ASN A 2 4.42 19.54 -9.86
N THR A 3 5.53 18.85 -9.66
CA THR A 3 5.89 17.66 -10.43
C THR A 3 4.94 16.50 -10.10
N ALA A 4 4.81 15.53 -11.00
CA ALA A 4 3.98 14.34 -10.78
C ALA A 4 4.36 13.58 -9.50
N GLN A 5 5.64 13.63 -9.13
CA GLN A 5 6.19 12.98 -7.94
C GLN A 5 5.80 13.68 -6.64
N GLU A 6 5.79 15.02 -6.62
CA GLU A 6 5.29 15.79 -5.47
C GLU A 6 3.81 15.54 -5.22
N LYS A 7 3.00 15.52 -6.29
CA LYS A 7 1.57 15.18 -6.18
C LYS A 7 1.35 13.77 -5.64
N ARG A 8 2.16 12.80 -6.09
CA ARG A 8 2.15 11.42 -5.56
C ARG A 8 2.47 11.41 -4.07
N SER A 9 3.55 12.06 -3.66
CA SER A 9 3.97 12.11 -2.25
C SER A 9 2.90 12.76 -1.35
N GLN A 10 2.29 13.86 -1.81
CA GLN A 10 1.18 14.52 -1.10
C GLN A 10 -0.01 13.58 -0.90
N MET A 11 -0.39 12.80 -1.93
CA MET A 11 -1.50 11.86 -1.85
C MET A 11 -1.20 10.68 -0.93
N LEU A 12 0.03 10.15 -0.95
CA LEU A 12 0.44 9.10 -0.02
C LEU A 12 0.46 9.60 1.43
N SER A 13 0.95 10.82 1.68
CA SER A 13 0.87 11.46 3.00
C SER A 13 -0.57 11.61 3.47
N LEU A 14 -1.50 11.92 2.55
CA LEU A 14 -2.93 12.00 2.86
C LEU A 14 -3.50 10.64 3.31
N VAL A 15 -3.09 9.55 2.67
CA VAL A 15 -3.47 8.18 3.06
C VAL A 15 -2.96 7.84 4.45
N GLU A 16 -1.72 8.23 4.80
CA GLU A 16 -1.18 8.00 6.14
C GLU A 16 -1.93 8.79 7.21
N LYS A 17 -2.24 10.07 6.94
CA LYS A 17 -3.07 10.91 7.83
C LYS A 17 -4.45 10.28 8.03
N TRP A 18 -5.07 9.76 6.98
CA TRP A 18 -6.36 9.07 7.10
C TRP A 18 -6.24 7.83 7.99
N ARG A 19 -5.25 6.97 7.77
CA ARG A 19 -5.02 5.75 8.57
C ARG A 19 -4.80 6.08 10.05
N GLY A 20 -4.08 7.15 10.36
CA GLY A 20 -3.85 7.61 11.74
C GLY A 20 -5.03 8.34 12.38
N SER A 21 -6.01 8.80 11.59
CA SER A 21 -7.13 9.60 12.09
C SER A 21 -8.24 8.79 12.79
N GLY A 22 -8.31 7.48 12.54
CA GLY A 22 -9.42 6.64 13.00
C GLY A 22 -10.79 6.94 12.37
N LYS A 23 -10.85 7.87 11.40
CA LYS A 23 -12.08 8.28 10.73
C LYS A 23 -12.47 7.33 9.60
N THR A 24 -13.77 7.25 9.31
CA THR A 24 -14.22 6.62 8.07
C THR A 24 -13.70 7.39 6.85
N GLN A 25 -13.63 6.73 5.68
CA GLN A 25 -13.21 7.40 4.45
C GLN A 25 -14.11 8.62 4.13
N GLN A 26 -15.41 8.50 4.37
CA GLN A 26 -16.38 9.55 4.09
C GLN A 26 -16.14 10.80 4.94
N GLU A 27 -15.95 10.65 6.24
CA GLU A 27 -15.69 11.77 7.16
C GLU A 27 -14.38 12.47 6.82
N PHE A 28 -13.32 11.69 6.57
CA PHE A 28 -12.02 12.23 6.21
C PHE A 28 -12.04 12.97 4.87
N CYS A 29 -12.71 12.39 3.87
CA CYS A 29 -12.88 13.01 2.56
C CYS A 29 -13.68 14.30 2.61
N SER A 30 -14.76 14.32 3.41
CA SER A 30 -15.61 15.50 3.58
C SER A 30 -14.83 16.65 4.23
N PHE A 31 -14.01 16.36 5.25
CA PHE A 31 -13.17 17.36 5.91
C PHE A 31 -12.05 17.91 5.02
N HIS A 32 -11.40 17.05 4.24
CA HIS A 32 -10.27 17.44 3.38
C HIS A 32 -10.69 17.91 1.97
N GLY A 33 -11.98 17.91 1.64
CA GLY A 33 -12.47 18.32 0.33
C GLY A 33 -12.02 17.41 -0.82
N ILE A 34 -11.78 16.13 -0.56
CA ILE A 34 -11.38 15.15 -1.58
C ILE A 34 -12.48 14.13 -1.82
N LYS A 35 -12.47 13.50 -3.00
CA LYS A 35 -13.43 12.44 -3.32
C LYS A 35 -13.01 11.12 -2.68
N ILE A 36 -14.00 10.36 -2.21
CA ILE A 36 -13.78 9.00 -1.66
C ILE A 36 -13.07 8.10 -2.68
N ILE A 37 -13.48 8.15 -3.95
CA ILE A 37 -12.83 7.39 -5.03
C ILE A 37 -11.34 7.69 -5.16
N THR A 38 -10.94 8.94 -4.92
CA THR A 38 -9.54 9.37 -4.98
C THR A 38 -8.77 8.77 -3.80
N LEU A 39 -9.32 8.85 -2.59
CA LEU A 39 -8.69 8.24 -1.42
C LEU A 39 -8.56 6.72 -1.57
N SER A 40 -9.62 6.05 -2.02
CA SER A 40 -9.62 4.60 -2.25
C SER A 40 -8.58 4.15 -3.28
N TYR A 41 -8.44 4.88 -4.39
CA TYR A 41 -7.37 4.62 -5.35
C TYR A 41 -5.98 4.70 -4.70
N TRP A 42 -5.69 5.77 -3.96
CA TRP A 42 -4.39 5.96 -3.31
C TRP A 42 -4.12 4.97 -2.17
N ILE A 43 -5.16 4.47 -1.50
CA ILE A 43 -5.02 3.37 -0.55
C ILE A 43 -4.50 2.11 -1.27
N GLY A 44 -5.02 1.79 -2.47
CA GLY A 44 -4.51 0.71 -3.32
C GLY A 44 -3.05 0.90 -3.69
N VAL A 45 -2.72 2.07 -4.25
CA VAL A 45 -1.34 2.42 -4.64
C VAL A 45 -0.37 2.34 -3.45
N SER A 46 -0.80 2.75 -2.25
CA SER A 46 0.04 2.66 -1.04
C SER A 46 0.36 1.23 -0.60
N LYS A 47 -0.47 0.25 -1.01
CA LYS A 47 -0.20 -1.17 -0.75
C LYS A 47 0.84 -1.70 -1.73
N GLU A 48 0.74 -1.34 -3.01
CA GLU A 48 1.70 -1.74 -4.04
C GLU A 48 3.13 -1.23 -3.75
N GLU A 49 3.29 -0.01 -3.24
CA GLU A 49 4.63 0.46 -2.81
C GLU A 49 5.22 -0.34 -1.65
N LYS A 50 4.38 -0.78 -0.70
CA LYS A 50 4.82 -1.66 0.39
C LYS A 50 5.05 -3.09 -0.09
N SER A 51 4.37 -3.48 -1.16
CA SER A 51 4.42 -4.80 -1.79
C SER A 51 5.37 -4.84 -2.99
N SER A 52 6.42 -4.01 -3.03
CA SER A 52 7.53 -4.11 -4.01
C SER A 52 8.30 -5.46 -4.01
N SER A 53 7.73 -6.51 -3.40
CA SER A 53 8.05 -7.91 -3.64
C SER A 53 7.00 -8.52 -4.57
N GLY A 54 7.15 -8.26 -5.87
CA GLY A 54 6.64 -9.19 -6.88
C GLY A 54 7.40 -10.50 -6.79
N PHE A 55 6.70 -11.63 -6.87
CA PHE A 55 7.21 -13.01 -6.76
C PHE A 55 8.11 -13.28 -5.53
N ILE A 56 7.56 -13.96 -4.53
CA ILE A 56 8.37 -14.52 -3.45
C ILE A 56 9.11 -15.75 -4.00
N LYS A 57 10.44 -15.68 -4.08
CA LYS A 57 11.29 -16.82 -4.45
C LYS A 57 11.15 -17.92 -3.39
N VAL A 58 10.42 -18.98 -3.72
CA VAL A 58 10.38 -20.20 -2.90
C VAL A 58 11.70 -20.95 -3.12
N LEU A 59 12.48 -21.15 -2.05
CA LEU A 59 13.66 -22.01 -2.10
C LEU A 59 13.22 -23.48 -2.05
N PRO A 60 13.79 -24.37 -2.89
CA PRO A 60 13.44 -25.79 -2.85
C PRO A 60 13.92 -26.41 -1.54
N ILE A 61 13.01 -27.03 -0.80
CA ILE A 61 13.33 -27.93 0.32
C ILE A 61 13.95 -29.21 -0.25
N ASN A 62 15.27 -29.34 -0.16
CA ASN A 62 16.00 -30.55 -0.48
C ASN A 62 15.75 -31.61 0.62
N ASN A 63 14.68 -32.38 0.47
CA ASN A 63 14.39 -33.52 1.34
C ASN A 63 15.26 -34.72 0.94
N THR A 64 16.53 -34.73 1.38
CA THR A 64 17.36 -35.94 1.35
C THR A 64 16.89 -36.90 2.44
N ILE A 65 15.87 -37.71 2.13
CA ILE A 65 15.53 -38.88 2.95
C ILE A 65 16.72 -39.84 2.86
N GLN A 66 17.46 -39.97 3.95
CA GLN A 66 18.44 -41.03 4.12
C GLN A 66 17.69 -42.37 4.13
N LYS A 67 17.94 -43.19 3.10
CA LYS A 67 17.61 -44.62 3.10
C LYS A 67 18.46 -45.26 4.20
N ILE A 68 17.81 -45.77 5.23
CA ILE A 68 18.42 -46.67 6.21
C ILE A 68 18.11 -48.08 5.68
N ASP A 69 19.16 -48.82 5.32
CA ASP A 69 19.16 -50.28 5.11
C ASP A 69 19.32 -50.97 6.46
#